data_AF-A0A942RAC0-F1
#
_entry.id   AF-A0A942RAC0-F1
#
_cell.length_a   1.000
_cell.length_b   1.000
_cell.length_c   1.000
_cell.angle_alpha   90.00
_cell.angle_beta   90.00
_cell.angle_gamma   90.00
#
_symmetry.space_group_name_H-M   'P 1'
#
loop_
_entity.id
_entity.type
_entity.pdbx_description
1 polymer ?
#
loop_
_entity_poly.entity_id
_entity_poly.type
_entity_poly.pdbx_seq_one_letter_code
_entity_poly.pdbx_strand_id
1 'polypeptide(L)'
;MGLLKGVKDKLSKGAKEAPIINGEAGYNIDYRNPGDESHFVRINQKQPAANVKRVVYDAFVSGISRNEGTVNSFIDGTYRKVSVERQPKGKKVLLVNGSWLDDKNNMQQGQLGIVEGFFAEEVFEKTQSNTPLYATIKVMFRARDGKHPGIRLDIWGTEVEYTPEELEAKYLKDVKKTEREAKKNDWGVAPAPYENLAKMYRKQKDYDKEVEILERFAKQKHAPGAMPPKLFERLEKAKKLSDRK
;
A
#
# COMPACT_ATOMS: atom_id res chain seq x y z
N MET A 1 -30.58 -8.47 27.02
CA MET A 1 -30.68 -7.34 26.05
C MET A 1 -30.40 -5.96 26.68
N GLY A 2 -29.64 -5.83 27.79
CA GLY A 2 -29.46 -4.55 28.51
C GLY A 2 -28.12 -3.82 28.30
N LEU A 3 -27.13 -4.42 27.63
CA LEU A 3 -25.74 -3.91 27.57
C LEU A 3 -25.41 -3.01 26.37
N LEU A 4 -26.34 -2.81 25.43
CA LEU A 4 -26.10 -2.00 24.22
C LEU A 4 -26.66 -0.58 24.29
N LYS A 5 -27.42 -0.21 25.33
CA LYS A 5 -28.03 1.12 25.43
C LYS A 5 -27.01 2.22 25.78
N GLY A 6 -25.99 1.91 26.58
CA GLY A 6 -24.96 2.90 26.99
C GLY A 6 -23.87 3.16 25.95
N VAL A 7 -23.72 2.32 24.92
CA VAL A 7 -22.71 2.51 23.86
C VAL A 7 -23.26 3.38 22.72
N LYS A 8 -24.58 3.39 22.49
CA LYS A 8 -25.20 4.22 21.45
C LYS A 8 -25.05 5.73 21.71
N ASP A 9 -25.09 6.17 22.98
CA ASP A 9 -24.96 7.59 23.32
C ASP A 9 -23.51 8.13 23.21
N LYS A 10 -22.50 7.24 23.19
CA LYS A 10 -21.09 7.65 22.99
C LYS A 10 -20.62 7.54 21.54
N LEU A 11 -21.40 6.93 20.65
CA LEU A 11 -21.05 6.72 19.24
C LEU A 11 -21.66 7.75 18.27
N SER A 12 -22.49 8.69 18.74
CA SER A 12 -23.33 9.51 17.85
C SER A 12 -22.86 10.96 17.64
N LYS A 13 -21.87 11.44 18.39
CA LYS A 13 -21.24 12.72 18.07
C LYS A 13 -20.34 12.47 16.88
N GLY A 14 -20.86 12.65 15.67
CA GLY A 14 -20.10 12.47 14.43
C GLY A 14 -18.79 13.28 14.44
N ALA A 15 -18.04 13.23 13.34
CA ALA A 15 -16.72 13.84 13.17
C ALA A 15 -16.52 15.28 13.71
N LYS A 16 -17.61 16.03 14.00
CA LYS A 16 -17.60 17.42 14.50
C LYS A 16 -16.94 17.59 15.85
N GLU A 17 -16.89 16.54 16.66
CA GLU A 17 -16.36 16.60 18.02
C GLU A 17 -15.39 15.44 18.31
N ALA A 18 -14.57 15.05 17.33
CA ALA A 18 -13.59 13.98 17.52
C ALA A 18 -12.68 14.32 18.72
N PRO A 19 -12.72 13.51 19.81
CA PRO A 19 -11.97 13.79 21.03
C PRO A 19 -10.47 13.68 20.79
N ILE A 20 -9.69 14.49 21.52
CA ILE A 20 -8.24 14.35 21.55
C ILE A 20 -7.91 13.21 22.53
N ILE A 21 -7.19 12.19 22.07
CA ILE A 21 -6.82 11.02 22.87
C ILE A 21 -5.30 10.94 23.00
N ASN A 22 -4.80 10.90 24.22
CA ASN A 22 -3.40 10.59 24.53
C ASN A 22 -3.25 9.06 24.61
N GLY A 23 -3.01 8.37 23.48
CA GLY A 23 -2.83 6.92 23.44
C GLY A 23 -3.56 6.24 22.28
N GLU A 24 -3.78 4.93 22.40
CA GLU A 24 -4.50 4.17 21.38
C GLU A 24 -6.01 4.38 21.49
N ALA A 25 -6.63 4.88 20.42
CA ALA A 25 -8.08 4.91 20.31
C ALA A 25 -8.64 3.50 20.10
N GLY A 26 -9.81 3.23 20.69
CA GLY A 26 -10.56 2.01 20.42
C GLY A 26 -11.01 1.91 18.96
N TYR A 27 -11.41 0.71 18.54
CA TYR A 27 -11.79 0.45 17.15
C TYR A 27 -13.08 1.16 16.75
N ASN A 28 -13.08 1.73 15.54
CA ASN A 28 -14.16 2.49 14.93
C ASN A 28 -14.62 3.70 15.77
N ILE A 29 -13.69 4.27 16.54
CA ILE A 29 -13.91 5.50 17.30
C ILE A 29 -13.18 6.63 16.58
N ASP A 30 -13.89 7.73 16.39
CA ASP A 30 -13.31 8.97 15.87
C ASP A 30 -12.43 9.61 16.93
N TYR A 31 -11.24 10.03 16.54
CA TYR A 31 -10.32 10.67 17.48
C TYR A 31 -9.38 11.63 16.76
N ARG A 32 -8.65 12.40 17.57
CA ARG A 32 -7.52 13.23 17.17
C ARG A 32 -6.33 12.94 18.08
N ASN A 33 -5.14 13.00 17.54
CA ASN A 33 -3.90 13.00 18.32
C ASN A 33 -3.64 14.40 18.90
N PRO A 34 -2.83 14.52 19.97
CA PRO A 34 -2.28 15.81 20.38
C PRO A 34 -1.54 16.46 19.22
N GLY A 35 -1.91 17.70 18.89
CA GLY A 35 -1.33 18.45 17.77
C GLY A 35 -2.05 18.29 16.43
N ASP A 36 -2.99 17.36 16.29
CA ASP A 36 -3.87 17.34 15.11
C ASP A 36 -4.72 18.62 15.08
N GLU A 37 -4.85 19.22 13.91
CA GLU A 37 -5.75 20.36 13.72
C GLU A 37 -7.22 19.96 13.95
N SER A 38 -8.08 20.95 14.19
CA SER A 38 -9.53 20.73 14.43
C SER A 38 -10.27 20.07 13.27
N HIS A 39 -9.71 20.12 12.07
CA HIS A 39 -10.33 19.55 10.87
C HIS A 39 -9.88 18.11 10.56
N PHE A 40 -8.93 17.56 11.33
CA PHE A 40 -8.46 16.18 11.21
C PHE A 40 -9.39 15.25 11.98
N VAL A 41 -9.70 14.10 11.42
CA VAL A 41 -10.43 13.03 12.10
C VAL A 41 -9.75 11.72 11.78
N ARG A 42 -9.26 11.04 12.81
CA ARG A 42 -8.65 9.71 12.70
C ARG A 42 -9.67 8.66 13.12
N ILE A 43 -9.49 7.46 12.60
CA ILE A 43 -10.28 6.30 12.99
C ILE A 43 -9.37 5.07 12.99
N ASN A 44 -9.43 4.31 14.07
CA ASN A 44 -8.70 3.05 14.17
C ASN A 44 -9.63 1.93 13.68
N GLN A 45 -9.37 1.35 12.51
CA GLN A 45 -10.19 0.24 11.98
C GLN A 45 -9.43 -1.08 12.06
N LYS A 46 -10.17 -2.16 12.32
CA LYS A 46 -9.59 -3.51 12.32
C LYS A 46 -9.18 -3.92 10.91
N GLN A 47 -8.16 -4.75 10.83
CA GLN A 47 -7.84 -5.47 9.60
C GLN A 47 -9.09 -6.18 9.05
N PRO A 48 -9.40 -6.03 7.75
CA PRO A 48 -10.70 -6.44 7.22
C PRO A 48 -10.86 -7.97 7.09
N ALA A 49 -9.76 -8.73 6.92
CA ALA A 49 -9.79 -10.19 6.85
C ALA A 49 -8.45 -10.81 7.31
N ALA A 50 -8.47 -12.04 7.82
CA ALA A 50 -7.27 -12.70 8.35
C ALA A 50 -6.17 -12.96 7.31
N ASN A 51 -6.56 -13.26 6.06
CA ASN A 51 -5.64 -13.70 5.00
C ASN A 51 -5.28 -12.59 4.00
N VAL A 52 -5.50 -11.32 4.36
CA VAL A 52 -5.07 -10.20 3.52
C VAL A 52 -3.92 -9.46 4.19
N LYS A 53 -2.98 -8.98 3.39
CA LYS A 53 -1.88 -8.15 3.86
C LYS A 53 -2.16 -6.70 3.51
N ARG A 54 -1.64 -5.78 4.31
CA ARG A 54 -1.63 -4.37 3.94
C ARG A 54 -0.64 -4.19 2.80
N VAL A 55 -1.17 -3.79 1.65
CA VAL A 55 -0.41 -3.62 0.41
C VAL A 55 0.15 -2.21 0.32
N VAL A 56 -0.69 -1.23 0.68
CA VAL A 56 -0.37 0.19 0.70
C VAL A 56 -0.80 0.79 2.03
N TYR A 57 0.08 1.62 2.58
CA TYR A 57 -0.16 2.38 3.80
C TYR A 57 -0.40 3.85 3.48
N ASP A 58 -1.40 4.46 4.12
CA ASP A 58 -1.66 5.90 4.04
C ASP A 58 -1.94 6.46 2.63
N ALA A 59 -2.58 5.66 1.77
CA ALA A 59 -2.96 6.07 0.42
C ALA A 59 -3.93 7.25 0.46
N PHE A 60 -3.65 8.34 -0.26
CA PHE A 60 -4.61 9.43 -0.40
C PHE A 60 -5.60 9.19 -1.55
N VAL A 61 -6.82 9.67 -1.33
CA VAL A 61 -7.90 9.65 -2.32
C VAL A 61 -7.89 10.96 -3.11
N SER A 62 -7.75 10.84 -4.42
CA SER A 62 -7.73 11.92 -5.39
C SER A 62 -9.07 12.08 -6.11
N GLY A 63 -9.25 13.21 -6.79
CA GLY A 63 -10.50 13.52 -7.51
C GLY A 63 -11.67 13.91 -6.61
N ILE A 64 -11.43 14.17 -5.32
CA ILE A 64 -12.44 14.53 -4.32
C ILE A 64 -13.26 15.76 -4.73
N SER A 65 -12.63 16.76 -5.36
CA SER A 65 -13.32 17.99 -5.80
C SER A 65 -14.48 17.74 -6.78
N ARG A 66 -14.49 16.60 -7.48
CA ARG A 66 -15.59 16.22 -8.38
C ARG A 66 -16.82 15.70 -7.62
N ASN A 67 -16.63 15.23 -6.38
CA ASN A 67 -17.65 14.62 -5.54
C ASN A 67 -17.64 15.23 -4.13
N GLU A 68 -17.31 16.53 -4.02
CA GLU A 68 -17.04 17.17 -2.73
C GLU A 68 -18.23 17.10 -1.76
N GLY A 69 -19.46 17.28 -2.27
CA GLY A 69 -20.68 17.14 -1.46
C GLY A 69 -20.80 15.74 -0.85
N THR A 70 -20.63 14.69 -1.65
CA THR A 70 -20.64 13.28 -1.21
C THR A 70 -19.56 13.01 -0.18
N VAL A 71 -18.34 13.51 -0.39
CA VAL A 71 -17.22 13.32 0.53
C VAL A 71 -17.46 14.05 1.85
N ASN A 72 -17.98 15.28 1.82
CA ASN A 72 -18.35 15.99 3.04
C ASN A 72 -19.46 15.26 3.81
N SER A 73 -20.51 14.79 3.13
CA SER A 73 -21.57 13.98 3.74
C SER A 73 -21.03 12.68 4.33
N PHE A 74 -20.10 12.02 3.64
CA PHE A 74 -19.43 10.83 4.14
C PHE A 74 -18.62 11.14 5.41
N ILE A 75 -17.82 12.20 5.43
CA ILE A 75 -16.99 12.58 6.58
C ILE A 75 -17.87 12.94 7.79
N ASP A 76 -18.95 13.68 7.59
CA ASP A 76 -19.86 14.08 8.67
C ASP A 76 -20.77 12.95 9.15
N GLY A 77 -20.94 11.90 8.34
CA GLY A 77 -21.72 10.71 8.68
C GLY A 77 -21.08 9.81 9.74
N THR A 78 -21.83 8.79 10.13
CA THR A 78 -21.40 7.75 11.09
C THR A 78 -21.39 6.37 10.44
N TYR A 79 -20.87 5.36 11.15
CA TYR A 79 -20.77 3.96 10.66
C TYR A 79 -20.12 3.83 9.28
N ARG A 80 -19.13 4.68 9.01
CA ARG A 80 -18.46 4.79 7.71
C ARG A 80 -17.71 3.51 7.36
N LYS A 81 -17.90 3.05 6.13
CA LYS A 81 -17.14 1.98 5.50
C LYS A 81 -16.65 2.45 4.14
N VAL A 82 -15.50 1.95 3.72
CA VAL A 82 -14.93 2.20 2.40
C VAL A 82 -14.70 0.88 1.68
N SER A 83 -14.93 0.86 0.38
CA SER A 83 -14.50 -0.19 -0.52
C SER A 83 -13.60 0.38 -1.61
N VAL A 84 -12.71 -0.45 -2.13
CA VAL A 84 -11.82 -0.11 -3.22
C VAL A 84 -11.97 -1.14 -4.32
N GLU A 85 -12.20 -0.70 -5.55
CA GLU A 85 -12.51 -1.57 -6.68
C GLU A 85 -11.62 -1.24 -7.88
N ARG A 86 -11.13 -2.28 -8.57
CA ARG A 86 -10.38 -2.09 -9.82
C ARG A 86 -11.31 -1.66 -10.94
N GLN A 87 -10.92 -0.63 -11.69
CA GLN A 87 -11.64 -0.27 -12.89
C GLN A 87 -11.41 -1.33 -13.99
N PRO A 88 -12.47 -1.87 -14.63
CA PRO A 88 -12.33 -3.00 -15.56
C PRO A 88 -11.65 -2.67 -16.90
N LYS A 89 -11.44 -1.38 -17.23
CA LYS A 89 -10.95 -0.95 -18.56
C LYS A 89 -9.55 -0.33 -18.51
N GLY A 90 -8.53 -1.19 -18.66
CA GLY A 90 -7.18 -0.89 -19.16
C GLY A 90 -6.29 0.10 -18.38
N LYS A 91 -6.86 0.91 -17.50
CA LYS A 91 -6.12 1.84 -16.64
C LYS A 91 -5.98 1.24 -15.25
N LYS A 92 -4.79 1.38 -14.66
CA LYS A 92 -4.51 1.04 -13.26
C LYS A 92 -5.22 2.04 -12.32
N VAL A 93 -6.55 2.04 -12.33
CA VAL A 93 -7.40 2.94 -11.54
C VAL A 93 -8.12 2.12 -10.49
N LEU A 94 -8.07 2.60 -9.26
CA LEU A 94 -8.83 2.06 -8.14
C LEU A 94 -9.89 3.08 -7.73
N LEU A 95 -11.16 2.73 -7.89
CA LEU A 95 -12.29 3.54 -7.45
C LEU A 95 -12.43 3.39 -5.94
N VAL A 96 -12.73 4.50 -5.25
CA VAL A 96 -13.00 4.50 -3.81
C VAL A 96 -14.48 4.81 -3.61
N ASN A 97 -15.21 3.87 -3.04
CA ASN A 97 -16.63 4.01 -2.71
C ASN A 97 -16.82 4.04 -1.19
N GLY A 98 -17.80 4.81 -0.72
CA GLY A 98 -18.15 4.94 0.69
C GLY A 98 -19.58 4.51 0.95
N SER A 99 -19.82 3.99 2.15
CA SER A 99 -21.17 3.86 2.73
C SER A 99 -21.16 4.41 4.16
N TRP A 100 -22.23 5.12 4.55
CA TRP A 100 -22.33 5.79 5.85
C TRP A 100 -23.79 5.98 6.26
N LEU A 101 -24.03 6.27 7.53
CA LEU A 101 -25.32 6.76 8.01
C LEU A 101 -25.30 8.29 8.07
N ASP A 102 -26.33 8.94 7.52
CA ASP A 102 -26.54 10.37 7.67
C ASP A 102 -27.05 10.74 9.08
N ASP A 103 -27.33 12.03 9.29
CA ASP A 103 -27.86 12.58 10.55
C ASP A 103 -29.25 12.05 10.93
N LYS A 104 -29.99 11.53 9.95
CA LYS A 104 -31.29 10.89 10.11
C LYS A 104 -31.18 9.36 10.21
N ASN A 105 -29.97 8.82 10.29
CA ASN A 105 -29.66 7.38 10.28
C ASN A 105 -30.08 6.64 9.00
N ASN A 106 -30.23 7.33 7.87
CA ASN A 106 -30.42 6.66 6.58
C ASN A 106 -29.07 6.21 6.03
N MET A 107 -29.06 5.02 5.44
CA MET A 107 -27.88 4.52 4.73
C MET A 107 -27.69 5.30 3.43
N GLN A 108 -26.52 5.90 3.29
CA GLN A 108 -26.07 6.61 2.12
C GLN A 108 -24.89 5.86 1.50
N GLN A 109 -24.73 6.00 0.18
CA GLN A 109 -23.59 5.44 -0.56
C GLN A 109 -23.16 6.40 -1.67
N GLY A 110 -21.89 6.36 -2.03
CA GLY A 110 -21.39 7.19 -3.14
C GLY A 110 -19.91 7.00 -3.41
N GLN A 111 -19.48 7.39 -4.60
CA GLN A 111 -18.07 7.40 -4.97
C GLN A 111 -17.37 8.59 -4.30
N LEU A 112 -16.29 8.30 -3.56
CA LEU A 112 -15.50 9.29 -2.84
C LEU A 112 -14.35 9.85 -3.70
N GLY A 113 -13.85 9.04 -4.64
CA GLY A 113 -12.78 9.44 -5.55
C GLY A 113 -12.07 8.24 -6.18
N ILE A 114 -10.76 8.39 -6.37
CA ILE A 114 -9.86 7.32 -6.83
C ILE A 114 -8.60 7.30 -5.96
N VAL A 115 -7.95 6.14 -5.86
CA VAL A 115 -6.60 6.08 -5.27
C VAL A 115 -5.61 6.76 -6.21
N GLU A 116 -4.69 7.56 -5.68
CA GLU A 116 -3.66 8.21 -6.49
C GLU A 116 -2.85 7.21 -7.32
N GLY A 117 -2.43 7.63 -8.52
CA GLY A 117 -1.80 6.76 -9.53
C GLY A 117 -0.63 5.92 -9.01
N PHE A 118 0.28 6.49 -8.22
CA PHE A 118 1.45 5.73 -7.74
C PHE A 118 1.05 4.63 -6.72
N PHE A 119 0.10 4.92 -5.83
CA PHE A 119 -0.43 3.93 -4.89
C PHE A 119 -1.25 2.86 -5.60
N ALA A 120 -2.04 3.27 -6.61
CA ALA A 120 -2.78 2.33 -7.43
C ALA A 120 -1.81 1.37 -8.14
N GLU A 121 -0.74 1.89 -8.75
CA GLU A 121 0.29 1.07 -9.38
C GLU A 121 0.90 0.05 -8.42
N GLU A 122 1.26 0.46 -7.20
CA GLU A 122 1.77 -0.44 -6.17
C GLU A 122 0.77 -1.56 -5.82
N VAL A 123 -0.53 -1.25 -5.73
CA VAL A 123 -1.56 -2.27 -5.53
C VAL A 123 -1.62 -3.25 -6.70
N PHE A 124 -1.63 -2.75 -7.94
CA PHE A 124 -1.67 -3.60 -9.14
C PHE A 124 -0.43 -4.49 -9.29
N GLU A 125 0.72 -4.07 -8.78
CA GLU A 125 1.96 -4.87 -8.79
C GLU A 125 1.97 -5.95 -7.70
N LYS A 126 1.42 -5.65 -6.53
CA LYS A 126 1.49 -6.53 -5.36
C LYS A 126 0.29 -7.47 -5.21
N THR A 127 -0.79 -7.26 -5.94
CA THR A 127 -2.03 -8.04 -5.80
C THR A 127 -2.47 -8.69 -7.11
N GLN A 128 -3.10 -9.85 -7.02
CA GLN A 128 -3.68 -10.54 -8.18
C GLN A 128 -4.86 -9.73 -8.73
N SER A 129 -5.00 -9.65 -10.06
CA SER A 129 -6.04 -8.83 -10.71
C SER A 129 -7.46 -9.20 -10.30
N ASN A 130 -7.68 -10.47 -9.98
CA ASN A 130 -9.00 -11.05 -9.72
C ASN A 130 -9.28 -11.27 -8.22
N THR A 131 -8.41 -10.82 -7.32
CA THR A 131 -8.65 -10.94 -5.87
C THR A 131 -9.37 -9.71 -5.33
N PRO A 132 -10.29 -9.87 -4.35
CA PRO A 132 -10.90 -8.74 -3.69
C PRO A 132 -9.87 -7.82 -3.04
N LEU A 133 -10.10 -6.51 -3.15
CA LEU A 133 -9.39 -5.49 -2.39
C LEU A 133 -10.27 -5.04 -1.23
N TYR A 134 -9.61 -4.65 -0.15
CA TYR A 134 -10.27 -4.09 1.02
C TYR A 134 -9.57 -2.78 1.39
N ALA A 135 -10.27 -1.91 2.10
CA ALA A 135 -9.67 -0.69 2.60
C ALA A 135 -10.15 -0.38 4.02
N THR A 136 -9.30 0.31 4.75
CA THR A 136 -9.62 0.89 6.05
C THR A 136 -9.31 2.37 6.01
N ILE A 137 -10.22 3.19 6.53
CA ILE A 137 -10.03 4.62 6.75
C ILE A 137 -8.98 4.79 7.84
N LYS A 138 -8.06 5.72 7.61
CA LYS A 138 -7.03 6.07 8.58
C LYS A 138 -7.18 7.50 9.07
N VAL A 139 -7.36 8.43 8.12
CA VAL A 139 -7.54 9.86 8.39
C VAL A 139 -8.55 10.43 7.41
N MET A 140 -9.38 11.35 7.88
CA MET A 140 -10.22 12.22 7.07
C MET A 140 -9.90 13.67 7.42
N PHE A 141 -9.98 14.54 6.42
CA PHE A 141 -9.78 15.98 6.55
C PHE A 141 -11.05 16.68 6.10
N ARG A 142 -11.54 17.59 6.92
CA ARG A 142 -12.68 18.43 6.56
C ARG A 142 -12.23 19.61 5.72
N ALA A 143 -13.15 20.08 4.88
CA ALA A 143 -12.96 21.33 4.16
C ALA A 143 -12.77 22.49 5.15
N ARG A 144 -11.80 23.38 4.86
CA ARG A 144 -11.48 24.54 5.69
C ARG A 144 -10.72 25.59 4.87
N ASP A 145 -11.06 26.87 5.03
CA ASP A 145 -10.30 28.01 4.47
C ASP A 145 -9.98 27.85 2.97
N GLY A 146 -10.98 27.43 2.18
CA GLY A 146 -10.83 27.19 0.74
C GLY A 146 -10.12 25.89 0.35
N LYS A 147 -9.71 25.06 1.33
CA LYS A 147 -9.17 23.72 1.09
C LYS A 147 -10.31 22.69 1.01
N HIS A 148 -10.21 21.79 0.04
CA HIS A 148 -11.12 20.66 -0.14
C HIS A 148 -10.98 19.61 0.98
N PRO A 149 -12.01 18.78 1.21
CA PRO A 149 -11.88 17.65 2.11
C PRO A 149 -10.89 16.61 1.58
N GLY A 150 -10.46 15.69 2.44
CA GLY A 150 -9.48 14.66 2.10
C GLY A 150 -9.73 13.34 2.83
N ILE A 151 -9.22 12.24 2.26
CA ILE A 151 -9.29 10.90 2.88
C ILE A 151 -7.96 10.19 2.68
N ARG A 152 -7.45 9.53 3.74
CA ARG A 152 -6.35 8.57 3.68
C ARG A 152 -6.81 7.17 4.09
N LEU A 153 -6.34 6.18 3.35
CA LEU A 153 -6.73 4.78 3.48
C LEU A 153 -5.50 3.88 3.64
N ASP A 154 -5.63 2.80 4.38
CA ASP A 154 -4.79 1.63 4.19
C ASP A 154 -5.52 0.68 3.22
N ILE A 155 -4.81 0.15 2.22
CA ILE A 155 -5.35 -0.79 1.24
C ILE A 155 -4.80 -2.17 1.52
N TRP A 156 -5.70 -3.15 1.54
CA TRP A 156 -5.42 -4.55 1.84
C TRP A 156 -5.81 -5.44 0.67
N GLY A 157 -5.07 -6.51 0.47
CA GLY A 157 -5.36 -7.48 -0.58
C GLY A 157 -4.62 -8.78 -0.37
N THR A 158 -4.98 -9.77 -1.19
CA THR A 158 -4.21 -11.00 -1.31
C THR A 158 -2.97 -10.71 -2.14
N GLU A 159 -1.81 -10.90 -1.54
CA GLU A 159 -0.51 -10.75 -2.20
C GLU A 159 -0.40 -11.78 -3.33
N VAL A 160 0.25 -11.41 -4.44
CA VAL A 160 0.56 -12.38 -5.49
C VAL A 160 1.57 -13.38 -4.95
N GLU A 161 1.17 -14.63 -4.82
CA GLU A 161 2.13 -15.72 -4.70
C GLU A 161 2.70 -16.00 -6.09
N TYR A 162 3.97 -15.66 -6.28
CA TYR A 162 4.70 -16.00 -7.49
C TYR A 162 5.26 -17.42 -7.36
N THR A 163 5.15 -18.21 -8.43
CA THR A 163 5.96 -19.43 -8.51
C THR A 163 7.46 -19.05 -8.56
N PRO A 164 8.37 -19.96 -8.19
CA PRO A 164 9.81 -19.75 -8.36
C PRO A 164 10.20 -19.22 -9.76
N GLU A 165 9.57 -19.75 -10.81
CA GLU A 165 9.85 -19.43 -12.21
C GLU A 165 9.31 -18.04 -12.59
N GLU A 166 8.12 -17.68 -12.12
CA GLU A 166 7.55 -16.35 -12.34
C GLU A 166 8.38 -15.27 -11.64
N LEU A 167 8.84 -15.56 -10.42
CA LEU A 167 9.69 -14.66 -9.65
C LEU A 167 11.07 -14.50 -10.31
N GLU A 168 11.64 -15.59 -10.81
CA GLU A 168 12.88 -15.58 -11.61
C GLU A 168 12.71 -14.72 -12.85
N ALA A 169 11.64 -14.96 -13.63
CA ALA A 169 11.35 -14.19 -14.84
C ALA A 169 11.15 -12.70 -14.54
N LYS A 170 10.46 -12.36 -13.45
CA LYS A 170 10.27 -10.98 -13.00
C LYS A 170 11.61 -10.31 -12.71
N TYR A 171 12.46 -10.91 -11.86
CA TYR A 171 13.71 -10.26 -11.50
C TYR A 171 14.72 -10.23 -12.66
N LEU A 172 14.72 -11.22 -13.56
CA LEU A 172 15.51 -11.17 -14.79
C LEU A 172 15.06 -10.02 -15.69
N LYS A 173 13.76 -9.73 -15.75
CA LYS A 173 13.24 -8.56 -16.47
C LYS A 173 13.72 -7.25 -15.81
N ASP A 174 13.74 -7.18 -14.49
CA ASP A 174 14.23 -6.01 -13.73
C ASP A 174 15.74 -5.78 -13.96
N VAL A 175 16.54 -6.84 -14.01
CA VAL A 175 17.97 -6.80 -14.38
C VAL A 175 18.14 -6.24 -15.79
N LYS A 176 17.45 -6.82 -16.78
CA LYS A 176 17.54 -6.37 -18.19
C LYS A 176 17.13 -4.91 -18.35
N LYS A 177 16.09 -4.47 -17.64
CA LYS A 177 15.63 -3.08 -17.65
C LYS A 177 16.73 -2.15 -17.13
N THR A 178 17.31 -2.49 -15.98
CA THR A 178 18.37 -1.71 -15.32
C THR A 178 19.63 -1.64 -16.19
N GLU A 179 20.07 -2.75 -16.79
CA GLU A 179 21.22 -2.78 -17.71
C GLU A 179 20.99 -1.87 -18.93
N ARG A 180 19.79 -1.91 -19.50
CA ARG A 180 19.43 -1.08 -20.66
C ARG A 180 19.43 0.41 -20.30
N GLU A 181 18.89 0.78 -19.14
CA GLU A 181 18.85 2.17 -18.66
C GLU A 181 20.25 2.67 -18.30
N ALA A 182 21.06 1.86 -17.63
CA ALA A 182 22.45 2.17 -17.33
C ALA A 182 23.26 2.40 -18.61
N LYS A 183 23.12 1.51 -19.60
CA LYS A 183 23.77 1.66 -20.91
C LYS A 183 23.31 2.92 -21.65
N LYS A 184 22.02 3.25 -21.61
CA LYS A 184 21.45 4.43 -22.28
C LYS A 184 21.98 5.74 -21.68
N ASN A 185 22.22 5.78 -20.37
CA ASN A 185 22.59 6.99 -19.65
C ASN A 185 24.09 7.04 -19.27
N ASP A 186 24.89 6.03 -19.64
CA ASP A 186 26.28 5.81 -19.18
C ASP A 186 26.46 5.83 -17.65
N TRP A 187 25.48 5.27 -16.93
CA TRP A 187 25.54 5.13 -15.47
C TRP A 187 25.86 3.70 -15.06
N GLY A 188 26.21 3.53 -13.79
CA GLY A 188 26.39 2.21 -13.22
C GLY A 188 25.05 1.49 -12.98
N VAL A 189 25.03 0.16 -13.12
CA VAL A 189 23.83 -0.65 -12.86
C VAL A 189 23.49 -0.65 -11.38
N ALA A 190 22.18 -0.58 -11.07
CA ALA A 190 21.70 -0.71 -9.71
C ALA A 190 21.88 -2.17 -9.21
N PRO A 191 22.38 -2.37 -7.98
CA PRO A 191 22.66 -3.71 -7.45
C PRO A 191 21.41 -4.48 -7.01
N ALA A 192 20.31 -3.80 -6.69
CA ALA A 192 19.13 -4.43 -6.08
C ALA A 192 18.48 -5.56 -6.92
N PRO A 193 18.29 -5.43 -8.25
CA PRO A 193 17.74 -6.51 -9.06
C PRO A 193 18.59 -7.80 -9.05
N TYR A 194 19.92 -7.65 -9.09
CA TYR A 194 20.85 -8.79 -9.01
C TYR A 194 20.83 -9.44 -7.62
N GLU A 195 20.79 -8.64 -6.56
CA GLU A 195 20.70 -9.15 -5.19
C GLU A 195 19.43 -9.99 -4.98
N ASN A 196 18.29 -9.54 -5.53
CA ASN A 196 17.03 -10.26 -5.42
C ASN A 196 17.08 -11.65 -6.09
N LEU A 197 17.66 -11.74 -7.31
CA LEU A 197 17.91 -13.04 -7.97
C LEU A 197 18.86 -13.92 -7.16
N ALA A 198 20.00 -13.37 -6.70
CA ALA A 198 20.96 -14.13 -5.92
C ALA A 198 20.34 -14.68 -4.62
N LYS A 199 19.53 -13.89 -3.91
CA LYS A 199 18.77 -14.33 -2.73
C LYS A 199 17.77 -15.44 -3.06
N MET A 200 17.10 -15.35 -4.21
CA MET A 200 16.15 -16.36 -4.67
C MET A 200 16.85 -17.69 -4.98
N TYR A 201 17.88 -17.68 -5.82
CA TYR A 201 18.66 -18.89 -6.15
C TYR A 201 19.30 -19.54 -4.92
N ARG A 202 19.79 -18.72 -3.97
CA ARG A 202 20.28 -19.19 -2.68
C ARG A 202 19.25 -19.99 -1.90
N LYS A 203 18.01 -19.50 -1.82
CA LYS A 203 16.91 -20.19 -1.12
C LYS A 203 16.57 -21.52 -1.79
N GLN A 204 16.70 -21.58 -3.11
CA GLN A 204 16.50 -22.79 -3.92
C GLN A 204 17.71 -23.73 -3.91
N LYS A 205 18.83 -23.32 -3.29
CA LYS A 205 20.14 -24.02 -3.31
C LYS A 205 20.71 -24.21 -4.73
N ASP A 206 20.32 -23.35 -5.67
CA ASP A 206 20.87 -23.31 -7.02
C ASP A 206 22.10 -22.37 -7.05
N TYR A 207 23.23 -22.86 -6.54
CA TYR A 207 24.44 -22.05 -6.41
C TYR A 207 25.06 -21.70 -7.77
N ASP A 208 24.83 -22.54 -8.79
CA ASP A 208 25.38 -22.33 -10.13
C ASP A 208 24.76 -21.09 -10.76
N LYS A 209 23.42 -20.97 -10.70
CA LYS A 209 22.71 -19.74 -11.12
C LYS A 209 23.03 -18.54 -10.23
N GLU A 210 23.21 -18.73 -8.92
CA GLU A 210 23.63 -17.65 -8.01
C GLU A 210 24.99 -17.07 -8.43
N VAL A 211 25.96 -17.92 -8.77
CA VAL A 211 27.28 -17.51 -9.28
C VAL A 211 27.13 -16.78 -10.61
N GLU A 212 26.40 -17.35 -11.57
CA GLU A 212 26.21 -16.76 -12.90
C GLU A 212 25.70 -15.31 -12.84
N ILE A 213 24.64 -15.06 -12.06
CA ILE A 213 24.04 -13.72 -11.98
C ILE A 213 24.95 -12.72 -11.25
N LEU A 214 25.71 -13.16 -10.26
CA LEU A 214 26.66 -12.32 -9.53
C LEU A 214 27.90 -12.00 -10.36
N GLU A 215 28.41 -12.95 -11.16
CA GLU A 215 29.48 -12.68 -12.12
C GLU A 215 29.02 -11.74 -13.22
N ARG A 216 27.78 -11.89 -13.70
CA ARG A 216 27.19 -10.95 -14.65
C ARG A 216 27.15 -9.53 -14.09
N PHE A 217 26.78 -9.34 -12.83
CA PHE A 217 26.85 -8.05 -12.15
C PHE A 217 28.29 -7.54 -12.07
N ALA A 218 29.24 -8.37 -11.66
CA ALA A 218 30.65 -7.98 -11.48
C ALA A 218 31.30 -7.44 -12.77
N LYS A 219 30.85 -7.91 -13.94
CA LYS A 219 31.31 -7.44 -15.25
C LYS A 219 30.75 -6.07 -15.67
N GLN A 220 29.73 -5.54 -14.98
CA GLN A 220 29.12 -4.24 -15.30
C GLN A 220 29.86 -3.08 -14.61
N LYS A 221 29.65 -1.85 -15.12
CA LYS A 221 29.93 -0.61 -14.35
C LYS A 221 28.91 -0.52 -13.22
N HIS A 222 29.34 -0.34 -11.97
CA HIS A 222 28.43 -0.32 -10.81
C HIS A 222 28.04 1.08 -10.39
N ALA A 223 26.80 1.25 -9.93
CA ALA A 223 26.40 2.49 -9.27
C ALA A 223 27.16 2.62 -7.93
N PRO A 224 27.54 3.84 -7.50
CA PRO A 224 28.23 4.04 -6.23
C PRO A 224 27.35 3.61 -5.05
N GLY A 225 27.98 3.05 -4.01
CA GLY A 225 27.30 2.66 -2.77
C GLY A 225 27.98 1.50 -2.06
N ALA A 226 27.43 1.10 -0.90
CA ALA A 226 27.96 0.01 -0.09
C ALA A 226 27.51 -1.40 -0.55
N MET A 227 26.65 -1.48 -1.57
CA MET A 227 26.06 -2.73 -2.04
C MET A 227 26.97 -3.56 -2.97
N PRO A 228 27.77 -2.99 -3.89
CA PRO A 228 28.68 -3.77 -4.72
C PRO A 228 29.68 -4.63 -3.91
N PRO A 229 30.35 -4.13 -2.85
CA PRO A 229 31.21 -4.97 -2.01
C PRO A 229 30.48 -6.17 -1.41
N LYS A 230 29.24 -5.99 -0.92
CA LYS A 230 28.41 -7.08 -0.37
C LYS A 230 28.09 -8.15 -1.41
N LEU A 231 27.89 -7.77 -2.68
CA LEU A 231 27.64 -8.71 -3.77
C LEU A 231 28.89 -9.50 -4.18
N PHE A 232 30.08 -8.89 -4.11
CA PHE A 232 31.35 -9.60 -4.34
C PHE A 232 31.64 -10.62 -3.23
N GLU A 233 31.46 -10.24 -1.96
CA GLU A 233 31.58 -11.21 -0.86
C GLU A 233 30.60 -12.38 -1.00
N ARG A 234 29.39 -12.08 -1.51
CA ARG A 234 28.39 -13.10 -1.78
C ARG A 234 28.81 -14.02 -2.93
N LEU A 235 29.41 -13.48 -3.99
CA LEU A 235 29.94 -14.24 -5.11
C LEU A 235 30.98 -15.26 -4.64
N GLU A 236 31.95 -14.81 -3.84
CA GLU A 236 32.99 -15.69 -3.27
C GLU A 236 32.39 -16.83 -2.43
N LYS A 237 31.36 -16.52 -1.63
CA LYS A 237 30.64 -17.54 -0.84
C LYS A 237 29.85 -18.51 -1.73
N ALA A 238 29.24 -18.02 -2.80
CA ALA A 238 28.45 -18.84 -3.73
C ALA A 238 29.36 -19.81 -4.51
N LYS A 239 30.52 -19.35 -5.00
CA LYS A 239 31.52 -20.19 -5.67
C LYS A 239 31.94 -21.39 -4.81
N LYS A 240 32.34 -21.12 -3.56
CA LYS A 240 32.72 -22.17 -2.60
C LYS A 240 31.63 -23.20 -2.32
N LEU A 241 30.37 -22.87 -2.55
CA LEU A 241 29.25 -23.78 -2.33
C LEU A 241 28.85 -24.54 -3.60
N SER A 242 29.03 -23.93 -4.78
CA SER A 242 28.92 -24.61 -6.07
C SER A 242 30.00 -25.70 -6.19
N ASP A 243 31.25 -25.40 -5.82
CA ASP A 243 32.37 -26.36 -5.88
C ASP A 243 32.24 -27.57 -4.92
N ARG A 244 31.34 -27.50 -3.93
CA ARG A 244 31.11 -28.57 -2.92
C ARG A 244 29.96 -29.51 -3.27
N LYS A 245 29.26 -29.25 -4.37
CA LYS A 245 28.10 -30.02 -4.82
C LYS A 245 28.54 -31.24 -5.62
#